data_AF-A0A396H9N2-F1
#
_entry.id   AF-A0A396H9N2-F1
#
_cell.length_a   1.000
_cell.length_b   1.000
_cell.length_c   1.000
_cell.angle_alpha   90.00
_cell.angle_beta   90.00
_cell.angle_gamma   90.00
#
_symmetry.space_group_name_H-M   'P 1'
#
loop_
_entity.id
_entity.type
_entity.pdbx_description
1 polymer ?
#
loop_
_entity_poly.entity_id
_entity_poly.type
_entity_poly.pdbx_seq_one_letter_code
_entity_poly.pdbx_strand_id
1 'polypeptide(L)'
;MFDYNTIQDLPKSLPLFQRFHFQSEFATRLDQFVLHYKGDMISSIRVKFPLGNEHRDAIDRLISKGIAKGAKRIELLFSSETNDTTHSILPYKFSLTLLSDNDSLTYLHLQNCLVLEPMNLSGLKNLRTLVFHLVDVKQKLLQSLSSNCSHLLDFTLDDCHFTSSLIINIPTLLRLNIVNCRVNIERYIDIIASNLSSFEYSCNDRFRVHPINIKSHMLSKFIYRGARFSKPIGFFGLKNVTTIVLDGLTENLSGNILNNLFSDCFKLENATFKNCCLTSSTDITSQKLRHLSIIDCGFGEYSPYAITIDALNLLSFEYSGQNTHIIYVTAPKLLKIFWNAAVREKIPHPFGPIESLPHIENLAMIIYPSQVEKLKQIL
;
A
#
# COMPACT_ATOMS: atom_id res chain seq x y z
N MET A 1 10.02 36.81 -10.25
CA MET A 1 10.16 36.30 -8.88
C MET A 1 8.75 36.25 -8.32
N PHE A 2 8.07 35.11 -8.47
CA PHE A 2 6.69 34.94 -8.00
C PHE A 2 6.74 34.31 -6.61
N ASP A 3 6.15 35.01 -5.65
CA ASP A 3 6.10 34.62 -4.23
C ASP A 3 5.29 33.33 -4.08
N TYR A 4 5.92 32.30 -3.48
CA TYR A 4 5.39 30.94 -3.37
C TYR A 4 4.42 30.73 -2.20
N ASN A 5 3.97 31.80 -1.51
CA ASN A 5 3.36 31.69 -0.18
C ASN A 5 1.96 32.29 -0.01
N THR A 6 1.16 32.40 -1.08
CA THR A 6 -0.28 32.68 -0.94
C THR A 6 -1.10 31.72 -1.80
N ILE A 7 -1.00 30.42 -1.50
CA ILE A 7 -2.13 29.53 -1.75
C ILE A 7 -3.14 29.88 -0.66
N GLN A 8 -4.08 30.78 -0.98
CA GLN A 8 -5.33 30.79 -0.23
C GLN A 8 -5.95 29.41 -0.41
N ASP A 9 -5.91 28.61 0.66
CA ASP A 9 -6.68 27.38 0.73
C ASP A 9 -8.12 27.72 0.32
N LEU A 10 -8.60 27.09 -0.76
CA LEU A 10 -10.00 27.22 -1.16
C LEU A 10 -10.87 26.90 0.06
N PRO A 11 -11.96 27.66 0.32
CA PRO A 11 -12.87 27.37 1.43
C PRO A 11 -13.28 25.90 1.38
N LYS A 12 -13.18 25.20 2.52
CA LYS A 12 -13.49 23.76 2.65
C LYS A 12 -14.89 23.37 2.14
N SER A 13 -15.79 24.34 1.98
CA SER A 13 -17.07 24.17 1.31
C SER A 13 -17.50 25.43 0.54
N LEU A 14 -17.15 25.51 -0.75
CA LEU A 14 -17.81 26.45 -1.66
C LEU A 14 -19.22 25.92 -2.04
N PRO A 15 -20.22 26.81 -2.21
CA PRO A 15 -21.49 26.48 -2.85
C PRO A 15 -21.28 25.81 -4.22
N LEU A 16 -22.19 24.91 -4.59
CA LEU A 16 -22.04 24.06 -5.78
C LEU A 16 -21.85 24.82 -7.08
N PHE A 17 -22.65 25.85 -7.30
CA PHE A 17 -22.56 26.69 -8.49
C PHE A 17 -21.20 27.40 -8.59
N GLN A 18 -20.60 27.77 -7.45
CA GLN A 18 -19.25 28.33 -7.43
C GLN A 18 -18.22 27.24 -7.77
N ARG A 19 -18.37 26.01 -7.26
CA ARG A 19 -17.48 24.89 -7.64
C ARG A 19 -17.50 24.61 -9.14
N PHE A 20 -18.68 24.51 -9.76
CA PHE A 20 -18.80 24.31 -11.22
C PHE A 20 -18.18 25.46 -12.02
N HIS A 21 -18.39 26.71 -11.55
CA HIS A 21 -17.76 27.88 -12.16
C HIS A 21 -16.23 27.80 -12.08
N PHE A 22 -15.66 27.48 -10.91
CA PHE A 22 -14.22 27.33 -10.73
C PHE A 22 -13.64 26.19 -11.59
N GLN A 23 -14.34 25.05 -11.71
CA GLN A 23 -13.93 23.95 -12.58
C GLN A 23 -13.89 24.36 -14.05
N SER A 24 -14.94 25.03 -14.51
CA SER A 24 -15.06 25.50 -15.89
C SER A 24 -14.01 26.57 -16.21
N GLU A 25 -13.78 27.50 -15.27
CA GLU A 25 -12.75 28.53 -15.41
C GLU A 25 -11.35 27.93 -15.44
N PHE A 26 -11.05 26.99 -14.53
CA PHE A 26 -9.77 26.28 -14.52
C PHE A 26 -9.54 25.54 -15.84
N ALA A 27 -10.52 24.76 -16.30
CA ALA A 27 -10.43 24.02 -17.55
C ALA A 27 -10.25 24.95 -18.76
N THR A 28 -10.94 26.09 -18.79
CA THR A 28 -10.81 27.10 -19.87
C THR A 28 -9.41 27.69 -19.89
N ARG A 29 -8.89 28.12 -18.73
CA ARG A 29 -7.53 28.68 -18.63
C ARG A 29 -6.46 27.64 -18.96
N LEU A 30 -6.66 26.39 -18.54
CA LEU A 30 -5.80 25.26 -18.89
C LEU A 30 -5.79 25.02 -20.41
N ASP A 31 -6.95 25.00 -21.05
CA ASP A 31 -7.06 24.81 -22.50
C ASP A 31 -6.35 25.93 -23.27
N GLN A 32 -6.58 27.19 -22.85
CA GLN A 32 -5.88 28.35 -23.39
C GLN A 32 -4.36 28.22 -23.23
N PHE A 33 -3.87 27.81 -22.06
CA PHE A 33 -2.45 27.58 -21.85
C PHE A 33 -1.89 26.53 -22.81
N VAL A 34 -2.56 25.38 -22.95
CA VAL A 34 -2.14 24.28 -23.83
C VAL A 34 -2.09 24.71 -25.29
N LEU A 35 -3.08 25.49 -25.75
CA LEU A 35 -3.12 26.03 -27.11
C LEU A 35 -1.93 26.94 -27.41
N HIS A 36 -1.55 27.81 -26.46
CA HIS A 36 -0.49 28.79 -26.65
C HIS A 36 0.91 28.29 -26.23
N TYR A 37 1.01 27.07 -25.69
CA TYR A 37 2.29 26.50 -25.30
C TYR A 37 3.18 26.24 -26.53
N LYS A 38 4.31 26.98 -26.60
CA LYS A 38 5.30 26.93 -27.69
C LYS A 38 6.56 26.13 -27.36
N GLY A 39 6.74 25.69 -26.12
CA GLY A 39 7.93 24.93 -25.72
C GLY A 39 8.08 23.64 -26.53
N ASP A 40 9.31 23.25 -26.84
CA ASP A 40 9.59 22.12 -27.74
C ASP A 40 9.31 20.75 -27.13
N MET A 41 9.30 20.66 -25.80
CA MET A 41 9.19 19.41 -25.06
C MET A 41 8.26 19.56 -23.86
N ILE A 42 7.47 18.53 -23.58
CA ILE A 42 6.73 18.36 -22.33
C ILE A 42 7.18 17.02 -21.76
N SER A 43 7.95 17.02 -20.68
CA SER A 43 8.45 15.77 -20.09
C SER A 43 7.40 15.05 -19.23
N SER A 44 6.53 15.80 -18.56
CA SER A 44 5.51 15.30 -17.65
C SER A 44 4.29 16.21 -17.60
N ILE A 45 3.11 15.62 -17.40
CA ILE A 45 1.85 16.31 -17.12
C ILE A 45 1.30 15.79 -15.80
N ARG A 46 0.94 16.70 -14.90
CA ARG A 46 0.21 16.37 -13.68
C ARG A 46 -0.88 17.40 -13.45
N VAL A 47 -2.13 16.95 -13.48
CA VAL A 47 -3.29 17.77 -13.15
C VAL A 47 -3.91 17.21 -11.88
N LYS A 48 -3.87 17.99 -10.80
CA LYS A 48 -4.55 17.67 -9.54
C LYS A 48 -5.65 18.70 -9.32
N PHE A 49 -6.81 18.43 -9.92
CA PHE A 49 -7.95 19.31 -9.85
C PHE A 49 -9.22 18.51 -10.16
N PRO A 50 -10.33 18.71 -9.41
CA PRO A 50 -11.55 17.95 -9.62
C PRO A 50 -12.20 18.29 -10.96
N LEU A 51 -11.89 17.55 -12.02
CA LEU A 51 -12.45 17.74 -13.37
C LEU A 51 -13.24 16.51 -13.80
N GLY A 52 -14.47 16.71 -14.28
CA GLY A 52 -15.27 15.64 -14.86
C GLY A 52 -15.26 15.60 -16.38
N ASN A 53 -16.06 14.70 -16.93
CA ASN A 53 -16.22 14.52 -18.37
C ASN A 53 -16.76 15.75 -19.10
N GLU A 54 -17.42 16.68 -18.41
CA GLU A 54 -17.85 17.97 -18.97
C GLU A 54 -16.69 18.84 -19.47
N HIS A 55 -15.46 18.59 -19.00
CA HIS A 55 -14.24 19.29 -19.43
C HIS A 55 -13.39 18.46 -20.41
N ARG A 56 -13.98 17.43 -21.02
CA ARG A 56 -13.28 16.44 -21.86
C ARG A 56 -12.39 17.08 -22.92
N ASP A 57 -12.88 18.07 -23.66
CA ASP A 57 -12.12 18.64 -24.79
C ASP A 57 -10.79 19.27 -24.36
N ALA A 58 -10.79 19.97 -23.21
CA ALA A 58 -9.58 20.55 -22.63
C ALA A 58 -8.61 19.47 -22.15
N ILE A 59 -9.13 18.41 -21.52
CA ILE A 59 -8.33 17.28 -21.01
C ILE A 59 -7.71 16.49 -22.17
N ASP A 60 -8.51 16.13 -23.18
CA ASP A 60 -8.07 15.41 -24.38
C ASP A 60 -6.96 16.21 -25.09
N ARG A 61 -7.15 17.53 -25.25
CA ARG A 61 -6.15 18.40 -25.88
C ARG A 61 -4.85 18.47 -25.08
N LEU A 62 -4.94 18.58 -23.75
CA LEU A 62 -3.77 18.55 -22.87
C LEU A 62 -2.97 17.24 -23.06
N ILE A 63 -3.66 16.10 -23.05
CA ILE A 63 -3.04 14.78 -23.22
C ILE A 63 -2.37 14.69 -24.59
N SER A 64 -3.11 14.97 -25.67
CA SER A 64 -2.57 14.89 -27.04
C SER A 64 -1.38 15.83 -27.25
N LYS A 65 -1.45 17.07 -26.74
CA LYS A 65 -0.32 18.01 -26.80
C LYS A 65 0.89 17.48 -26.04
N GLY A 66 0.68 16.88 -24.86
CA GLY A 66 1.73 16.25 -24.07
C GLY A 66 2.41 15.11 -24.81
N ILE A 67 1.63 14.18 -25.34
CA ILE A 67 2.13 13.03 -26.12
C ILE A 67 2.92 13.52 -27.34
N ALA A 68 2.38 14.46 -28.12
CA ALA A 68 3.06 15.05 -29.27
C ALA A 68 4.39 15.76 -28.91
N LYS A 69 4.54 16.20 -27.65
CA LYS A 69 5.73 16.85 -27.11
C LYS A 69 6.64 15.90 -26.31
N GLY A 70 6.40 14.59 -26.37
CA GLY A 70 7.28 13.56 -25.80
C GLY A 70 7.07 13.28 -24.30
N ALA A 71 5.86 13.47 -23.78
CA ALA A 71 5.55 13.21 -22.37
C ALA A 71 5.88 11.77 -21.98
N LYS A 72 6.64 11.63 -20.88
CA LYS A 72 7.01 10.34 -20.29
C LYS A 72 6.12 9.95 -19.12
N ARG A 73 5.43 10.92 -18.53
CA ARG A 73 4.60 10.78 -17.33
C ARG A 73 3.32 11.60 -17.45
N ILE A 74 2.17 10.97 -17.24
CA ILE A 74 0.87 11.63 -17.20
C ILE A 74 0.14 11.23 -15.91
N GLU A 75 -0.32 12.22 -15.16
CA GLU A 75 -1.12 12.05 -13.95
C GLU A 75 -2.38 12.91 -14.03
N LEU A 76 -3.54 12.26 -14.03
CA LEU A 76 -4.85 12.88 -14.06
C LEU A 76 -5.54 12.58 -12.72
N LEU A 77 -5.47 13.52 -11.78
CA LEU A 77 -5.93 13.40 -10.40
C LEU A 77 -7.21 14.21 -10.22
N PHE A 78 -8.35 13.61 -10.58
CA PHE A 78 -9.62 14.30 -10.78
C PHE A 78 -10.66 14.12 -9.67
N SER A 79 -10.30 13.55 -8.52
CA SER A 79 -11.21 13.51 -7.37
C SER A 79 -11.20 14.83 -6.59
N SER A 80 -12.29 15.11 -5.87
CA SER A 80 -12.31 16.16 -4.83
C SER A 80 -11.63 15.64 -3.55
N GLU A 81 -10.99 16.52 -2.78
CA GLU A 81 -10.48 16.20 -1.42
C GLU A 81 -11.59 16.28 -0.36
N THR A 82 -12.81 16.67 -0.73
CA THR A 82 -13.89 16.90 0.24
C THR A 82 -14.64 15.61 0.57
N ASN A 83 -14.82 15.32 1.87
CA ASN A 83 -15.67 14.24 2.39
C ASN A 83 -17.19 14.41 2.11
N ASP A 84 -17.55 15.38 1.28
CA ASP A 84 -18.91 15.75 0.98
C ASP A 84 -19.47 14.81 -0.10
N THR A 85 -20.16 13.76 0.34
CA THR A 85 -20.74 12.69 -0.48
C THR A 85 -21.95 13.13 -1.31
N THR A 86 -22.36 14.39 -1.18
CA THR A 86 -23.57 14.93 -1.81
C THR A 86 -23.44 15.12 -3.32
N HIS A 87 -22.21 15.19 -3.86
CA HIS A 87 -21.97 15.42 -5.28
C HIS A 87 -20.88 14.52 -5.87
N SER A 88 -21.29 13.70 -6.85
CA SER A 88 -20.41 12.87 -7.66
C SER A 88 -20.02 13.62 -8.93
N ILE A 89 -18.72 13.87 -9.11
CA ILE A 89 -18.17 14.36 -10.38
C ILE A 89 -18.21 13.20 -11.38
N LEU A 90 -18.85 13.40 -12.52
CA LEU A 90 -18.91 12.38 -13.56
C LEU A 90 -17.48 12.02 -14.02
N PRO A 91 -17.07 10.74 -13.91
CA PRO A 91 -15.72 10.33 -14.26
C PRO A 91 -15.36 10.74 -15.68
N TYR A 92 -14.18 11.30 -15.86
CA TYR A 92 -13.67 11.64 -17.18
C TYR A 92 -13.53 10.35 -18.03
N LYS A 93 -14.11 10.37 -19.24
CA LYS A 93 -14.08 9.23 -20.14
C LYS A 93 -12.76 9.19 -20.90
N PHE A 94 -11.76 8.55 -20.32
CA PHE A 94 -10.44 8.42 -20.90
C PHE A 94 -10.46 7.46 -22.09
N SER A 95 -10.13 7.99 -23.27
CA SER A 95 -9.94 7.19 -24.47
C SER A 95 -8.47 6.86 -24.65
N LEU A 96 -8.15 5.57 -24.74
CA LEU A 96 -6.79 5.09 -24.95
C LEU A 96 -6.23 5.46 -26.33
N THR A 97 -7.09 5.85 -27.28
CA THR A 97 -6.66 6.35 -28.59
C THR A 97 -5.90 7.67 -28.52
N LEU A 98 -6.05 8.42 -27.43
CA LEU A 98 -5.24 9.62 -27.15
C LEU A 98 -3.74 9.30 -27.03
N LEU A 99 -3.41 8.02 -26.87
CA LEU A 99 -2.05 7.53 -26.74
C LEU A 99 -1.55 6.79 -27.99
N SER A 100 -2.32 6.64 -29.07
CA SER A 100 -2.00 5.70 -30.17
C SER A 100 -0.62 5.87 -30.81
N ASP A 101 -0.11 7.12 -30.90
CA ASP A 101 1.19 7.47 -31.49
C ASP A 101 2.30 7.67 -30.44
N ASN A 102 2.07 7.17 -29.22
CA ASN A 102 3.00 7.36 -28.12
C ASN A 102 4.11 6.30 -28.08
N ASP A 103 5.34 6.79 -28.09
CA ASP A 103 6.55 5.99 -27.86
C ASP A 103 7.28 6.36 -26.57
N SER A 104 6.90 7.44 -25.88
CA SER A 104 7.64 7.97 -24.73
C SER A 104 7.02 7.69 -23.37
N LEU A 105 5.69 7.50 -23.28
CA LEU A 105 5.00 7.35 -22.00
C LEU A 105 5.45 6.08 -21.27
N THR A 106 5.96 6.28 -20.06
CA THR A 106 6.42 5.22 -19.17
C THR A 106 5.59 5.16 -17.88
N TYR A 107 4.86 6.23 -17.55
CA TYR A 107 4.07 6.33 -16.33
C TYR A 107 2.69 6.94 -16.62
N LEU A 108 1.64 6.27 -16.15
CA LEU A 108 0.26 6.73 -16.26
C LEU A 108 -0.46 6.57 -14.91
N HIS A 109 -1.07 7.63 -14.40
CA HIS A 109 -1.96 7.61 -13.25
C HIS A 109 -3.30 8.22 -13.64
N LEU A 110 -4.36 7.41 -13.56
CA LEU A 110 -5.73 7.83 -13.80
C LEU A 110 -6.53 7.74 -12.50
N GLN A 111 -6.98 8.90 -12.02
CA GLN A 111 -7.89 8.99 -10.88
C GLN A 111 -9.28 9.41 -11.33
N ASN A 112 -10.34 8.76 -10.83
CA ASN A 112 -11.72 9.10 -11.15
C ASN A 112 -12.00 9.14 -12.67
N CYS A 113 -11.52 8.13 -13.39
CA CYS A 113 -11.63 8.01 -14.84
C CYS A 113 -12.41 6.76 -15.23
N LEU A 114 -13.21 6.87 -16.31
CA LEU A 114 -13.80 5.73 -16.99
C LEU A 114 -12.96 5.39 -18.23
N VAL A 115 -12.26 4.27 -18.20
CA VAL A 115 -11.43 3.81 -19.32
C VAL A 115 -12.31 3.17 -20.40
N LEU A 116 -12.33 3.75 -21.59
CA LEU A 116 -13.23 3.32 -22.69
C LEU A 116 -12.65 2.20 -23.57
N GLU A 117 -13.54 1.32 -24.05
CA GLU A 117 -13.31 0.34 -25.14
C GLU A 117 -13.60 1.00 -26.52
N PRO A 118 -12.99 0.56 -27.65
CA PRO A 118 -12.12 -0.60 -27.84
C PRO A 118 -10.63 -0.32 -27.57
N MET A 119 -9.97 -1.33 -27.01
CA MET A 119 -8.58 -1.30 -26.57
C MET A 119 -7.62 -1.69 -27.70
N ASN A 120 -7.50 -0.86 -28.74
CA ASN A 120 -6.33 -0.91 -29.61
C ASN A 120 -5.23 -0.04 -28.99
N LEU A 121 -4.17 -0.66 -28.46
CA LEU A 121 -3.31 -0.08 -27.41
C LEU A 121 -1.81 -0.04 -27.75
N SER A 122 -1.45 0.24 -29.01
CA SER A 122 -0.05 0.50 -29.38
C SER A 122 0.62 1.52 -28.47
N GLY A 123 -0.15 2.53 -28.02
CA GLY A 123 0.30 3.60 -27.14
C GLY A 123 0.79 3.21 -25.75
N LEU A 124 0.53 1.98 -25.29
CA LEU A 124 0.93 1.52 -23.96
C LEU A 124 2.17 0.61 -23.96
N LYS A 125 2.77 0.34 -25.13
CA LYS A 125 3.88 -0.62 -25.25
C LYS A 125 5.06 -0.34 -24.32
N ASN A 126 5.37 0.94 -24.09
CA ASN A 126 6.51 1.38 -23.27
C ASN A 126 6.13 1.71 -21.82
N LEU A 127 4.86 1.51 -21.44
CA LEU A 127 4.39 1.81 -20.10
C LEU A 127 5.04 0.87 -19.08
N ARG A 128 5.68 1.45 -18.08
CA ARG A 128 6.35 0.74 -16.97
C ARG A 128 5.55 0.80 -15.68
N THR A 129 4.83 1.90 -15.46
CA THR A 129 4.03 2.11 -14.26
C THR A 129 2.62 2.55 -14.61
N LEU A 130 1.64 1.85 -14.04
CA LEU A 130 0.23 2.16 -14.16
C LEU A 130 -0.41 2.27 -12.77
N VAL A 131 -1.11 3.37 -12.53
CA VAL A 131 -1.90 3.57 -11.31
C VAL A 131 -3.34 3.85 -11.71
N PHE A 132 -4.25 2.98 -11.28
CA PHE A 132 -5.67 3.26 -11.30
C PHE A 132 -6.11 3.62 -9.90
N HIS A 133 -6.80 4.76 -9.77
CA HIS A 133 -7.29 5.27 -8.50
C HIS A 133 -8.77 5.66 -8.65
N LEU A 134 -9.69 5.14 -7.83
CA LEU A 134 -11.13 5.41 -7.98
C LEU A 134 -11.64 5.07 -9.41
N VAL A 135 -11.19 3.93 -9.94
CA VAL A 135 -11.57 3.43 -11.27
C VAL A 135 -12.36 2.13 -11.13
N ASP A 136 -13.40 1.97 -11.95
CA ASP A 136 -14.09 0.69 -12.14
C ASP A 136 -13.21 -0.27 -12.95
N VAL A 137 -12.72 -1.33 -12.31
CA VAL A 137 -11.86 -2.33 -12.95
C VAL A 137 -12.67 -3.55 -13.37
N LYS A 138 -12.63 -3.84 -14.67
CA LYS A 138 -13.29 -4.99 -15.32
C LYS A 138 -12.25 -5.98 -15.82
N GLN A 139 -12.61 -7.26 -15.92
CA GLN A 139 -11.70 -8.30 -16.42
C GLN A 139 -11.15 -8.00 -17.82
N LYS A 140 -11.98 -7.43 -18.72
CA LYS A 140 -11.55 -7.05 -20.07
C LYS A 140 -10.41 -6.04 -20.08
N LEU A 141 -10.44 -5.06 -19.18
CA LEU A 141 -9.38 -4.07 -19.03
C LEU A 141 -8.05 -4.75 -18.68
N LEU A 142 -8.07 -5.66 -17.71
CA LEU A 142 -6.89 -6.44 -17.31
C LEU A 142 -6.36 -7.33 -18.44
N GLN A 143 -7.25 -7.98 -19.20
CA GLN A 143 -6.86 -8.77 -20.38
C GLN A 143 -6.14 -7.91 -21.42
N SER A 144 -6.61 -6.69 -21.63
CA SER A 144 -6.00 -5.80 -22.62
C SER A 144 -4.68 -5.22 -22.14
N LEU A 145 -4.52 -4.94 -20.83
CA LEU A 145 -3.22 -4.60 -20.25
C LEU A 145 -2.21 -5.74 -20.44
N SER A 146 -2.64 -6.98 -20.23
CA SER A 146 -1.81 -8.17 -20.44
C SER A 146 -1.31 -8.28 -21.88
N SER A 147 -2.18 -8.02 -22.86
CA SER A 147 -1.83 -8.14 -24.29
C SER A 147 -1.01 -6.98 -24.84
N ASN A 148 -1.07 -5.79 -24.23
CA ASN A 148 -0.53 -4.57 -24.84
C ASN A 148 0.57 -3.87 -24.04
N CYS A 149 0.69 -4.14 -22.74
CA CYS A 149 1.69 -3.50 -21.89
C CYS A 149 2.90 -4.43 -21.65
N SER A 150 3.68 -4.70 -22.70
CA SER A 150 4.81 -5.65 -22.67
C SER A 150 5.98 -5.24 -21.77
N HIS A 151 5.98 -4.02 -21.24
CA HIS A 151 7.01 -3.50 -20.33
C HIS A 151 6.46 -3.07 -18.96
N LEU A 152 5.22 -3.44 -18.63
CA LEU A 152 4.61 -3.06 -17.35
C LEU A 152 5.29 -3.77 -16.19
N LEU A 153 5.90 -3.00 -15.29
CA LEU A 153 6.63 -3.48 -14.11
C LEU A 153 5.89 -3.18 -12.81
N ASP A 154 5.16 -2.07 -12.77
CA ASP A 154 4.47 -1.55 -11.59
C ASP A 154 3.00 -1.34 -11.88
N PHE A 155 2.14 -1.97 -11.10
CA PHE A 155 0.70 -1.80 -11.22
C PHE A 155 0.06 -1.56 -9.85
N THR A 156 -0.67 -0.47 -9.72
CA THR A 156 -1.40 -0.10 -8.51
C THR A 156 -2.89 0.05 -8.81
N LEU A 157 -3.71 -0.60 -8.00
CA LEU A 157 -5.14 -0.39 -7.88
C LEU A 157 -5.41 0.25 -6.52
N ASP A 158 -5.85 1.51 -6.50
CA ASP A 158 -6.11 2.30 -5.28
C ASP A 158 -7.58 2.72 -5.22
N ASP A 159 -8.30 2.34 -4.18
CA ASP A 159 -9.74 2.65 -4.01
C ASP A 159 -10.57 2.32 -5.28
N CYS A 160 -10.18 1.26 -5.97
CA CYS A 160 -10.85 0.80 -7.18
C CYS A 160 -12.08 -0.06 -6.83
N HIS A 161 -13.08 -0.04 -7.73
CA HIS A 161 -14.24 -0.89 -7.62
C HIS A 161 -14.14 -2.07 -8.60
N PHE A 162 -14.36 -3.29 -8.10
CA PHE A 162 -14.29 -4.52 -8.89
C PHE A 162 -15.70 -5.01 -9.20
N THR A 163 -16.08 -5.03 -10.48
CA THR A 163 -17.43 -5.47 -10.90
C THR A 163 -17.55 -6.99 -11.04
N SER A 164 -16.42 -7.70 -11.07
CA SER A 164 -16.33 -9.17 -11.18
C SER A 164 -15.10 -9.68 -10.42
N SER A 165 -14.95 -11.00 -10.28
CA SER A 165 -13.65 -11.57 -9.94
C SER A 165 -12.60 -11.12 -10.96
N LEU A 166 -11.36 -10.99 -10.49
CA LEU A 166 -10.25 -10.46 -11.28
C LEU A 166 -9.17 -11.53 -11.46
N ILE A 167 -8.72 -11.69 -12.69
CA ILE A 167 -7.53 -12.46 -13.06
C ILE A 167 -6.50 -11.46 -13.59
N ILE A 168 -5.47 -11.24 -12.78
CA ILE A 168 -4.32 -10.39 -13.12
C ILE A 168 -3.24 -11.31 -13.71
N ASN A 169 -3.24 -11.45 -15.03
CA ASN A 169 -2.26 -12.25 -15.76
C ASN A 169 -1.26 -11.33 -16.49
N ILE A 170 -0.26 -10.83 -15.78
CA ILE A 170 0.73 -9.87 -16.31
C ILE A 170 2.13 -10.40 -15.97
N PRO A 171 2.76 -11.22 -16.83
CA PRO A 171 4.01 -11.90 -16.51
C PRO A 171 5.20 -10.98 -16.23
N THR A 172 5.20 -9.78 -16.79
CA THR A 172 6.28 -8.78 -16.67
C THR A 172 6.28 -8.05 -15.33
N LEU A 173 5.18 -8.14 -14.58
CA LEU A 173 4.94 -7.34 -13.40
C LEU A 173 5.95 -7.70 -12.29
N LEU A 174 6.64 -6.70 -11.75
CA LEU A 174 7.57 -6.84 -10.62
C LEU A 174 6.93 -6.46 -9.30
N ARG A 175 6.02 -5.48 -9.32
CA ARG A 175 5.33 -4.93 -8.15
C ARG A 175 3.85 -4.75 -8.42
N LEU A 176 3.02 -5.29 -7.53
CA LEU A 176 1.57 -5.14 -7.55
C LEU A 176 1.11 -4.56 -6.21
N ASN A 177 0.30 -3.51 -6.26
CA ASN A 177 -0.35 -2.95 -5.08
C ASN A 177 -1.87 -2.95 -5.30
N ILE A 178 -2.62 -3.51 -4.37
CA ILE A 178 -4.09 -3.44 -4.34
C ILE A 178 -4.47 -2.86 -2.99
N VAL A 179 -4.82 -1.58 -2.96
CA VAL A 179 -4.98 -0.82 -1.72
C VAL A 179 -6.33 -0.11 -1.69
N ASN A 180 -6.95 -0.08 -0.52
CA ASN A 180 -8.22 0.62 -0.27
C ASN A 180 -9.42 0.16 -1.13
N CYS A 181 -9.29 -0.89 -1.94
CA CYS A 181 -10.37 -1.41 -2.77
C CYS A 181 -11.46 -2.07 -1.92
N ARG A 182 -12.71 -1.65 -2.10
CA ARG A 182 -13.87 -2.21 -1.38
C ARG A 182 -14.07 -3.70 -1.70
N VAL A 183 -14.42 -4.48 -0.68
CA VAL A 183 -14.55 -5.92 -0.83
C VAL A 183 -15.97 -6.33 -1.15
N ASN A 184 -16.13 -7.07 -2.25
CA ASN A 184 -17.33 -7.84 -2.52
C ASN A 184 -17.05 -9.33 -2.31
N ILE A 185 -17.68 -9.95 -1.31
CA ILE A 185 -17.43 -11.31 -0.84
C ILE A 185 -17.67 -12.42 -1.88
N GLU A 186 -18.39 -12.13 -2.95
CA GLU A 186 -18.60 -13.07 -4.07
C GLU A 186 -17.47 -13.03 -5.12
N ARG A 187 -16.45 -12.19 -4.92
CA ARG A 187 -15.39 -11.92 -5.91
C ARG A 187 -14.02 -12.27 -5.34
N TYR A 188 -13.21 -12.94 -6.16
CA TYR A 188 -11.83 -13.32 -5.83
C TYR A 188 -10.82 -12.64 -6.76
N ILE A 189 -9.55 -12.66 -6.36
CA ILE A 189 -8.42 -12.10 -7.11
C ILE A 189 -7.40 -13.22 -7.34
N ASP A 190 -7.22 -13.60 -8.59
CA ASP A 190 -6.19 -14.54 -9.03
C ASP A 190 -5.03 -13.76 -9.66
N ILE A 191 -3.84 -13.89 -9.08
CA ILE A 191 -2.62 -13.23 -9.55
C ILE A 191 -1.73 -14.28 -10.23
N ILE A 192 -1.46 -14.08 -11.53
CA ILE A 192 -0.58 -14.90 -12.36
C ILE A 192 0.50 -13.98 -12.91
N ALA A 193 1.61 -13.89 -12.19
CA ALA A 193 2.68 -12.96 -12.51
C ALA A 193 4.03 -13.57 -12.12
N SER A 194 4.68 -14.23 -13.08
CA SER A 194 5.89 -15.02 -12.86
C SER A 194 7.06 -14.22 -12.26
N ASN A 195 7.19 -12.95 -12.64
CA ASN A 195 8.29 -12.08 -12.18
C ASN A 195 7.92 -11.23 -10.95
N LEU A 196 6.73 -11.41 -10.38
CA LEU A 196 6.24 -10.58 -9.29
C LEU A 196 7.08 -10.81 -8.04
N SER A 197 7.84 -9.79 -7.66
CA SER A 197 8.77 -9.81 -6.53
C SER A 197 8.18 -9.22 -5.25
N SER A 198 7.25 -8.26 -5.39
CA SER A 198 6.60 -7.58 -4.27
C SER A 198 5.11 -7.47 -4.49
N PHE A 199 4.33 -7.84 -3.48
CA PHE A 199 2.88 -7.66 -3.48
C PHE A 199 2.44 -6.96 -2.20
N GLU A 200 1.69 -5.86 -2.36
CA GLU A 200 0.99 -5.18 -1.27
C GLU A 200 -0.52 -5.31 -1.45
N TYR A 201 -1.18 -5.77 -0.39
CA TYR A 201 -2.63 -5.78 -0.29
C TYR A 201 -3.06 -5.00 0.96
N SER A 202 -3.92 -4.00 0.76
CA SER A 202 -4.52 -3.22 1.85
C SER A 202 -6.04 -3.22 1.73
N CYS A 203 -6.73 -3.58 2.80
CA CYS A 203 -8.17 -3.54 2.90
C CYS A 203 -8.62 -2.79 4.17
N ASN A 204 -9.39 -1.72 3.98
CA ASN A 204 -9.99 -0.95 5.08
C ASN A 204 -11.42 -1.39 5.41
N ASP A 205 -11.93 -2.46 4.77
CA ASP A 205 -13.24 -3.01 5.07
C ASP A 205 -13.16 -3.94 6.28
N ARG A 206 -13.70 -3.47 7.42
CA ARG A 206 -13.49 -4.01 8.78
C ARG A 206 -13.49 -5.53 8.88
N PHE A 207 -14.35 -6.22 8.16
CA PHE A 207 -14.51 -7.67 8.30
C PHE A 207 -14.51 -8.43 6.98
N ARG A 208 -14.14 -7.77 5.88
CA ARG A 208 -14.21 -8.35 4.54
C ARG A 208 -12.84 -8.26 3.88
N VAL A 209 -12.43 -9.34 3.24
CA VAL A 209 -11.17 -9.44 2.51
C VAL A 209 -11.43 -10.26 1.25
N HIS A 210 -10.87 -9.84 0.13
CA HIS A 210 -10.95 -10.64 -1.09
C HIS A 210 -10.26 -11.99 -0.85
N PRO A 211 -10.85 -13.11 -1.30
CA PRO A 211 -10.09 -14.31 -1.60
C PRO A 211 -8.97 -13.98 -2.59
N ILE A 212 -7.71 -14.23 -2.24
CA ILE A 212 -6.56 -13.98 -3.13
C ILE A 212 -5.77 -15.26 -3.32
N ASN A 213 -5.49 -15.58 -4.58
CA ASN A 213 -4.58 -16.65 -4.95
C ASN A 213 -3.38 -16.04 -5.68
N ILE A 214 -2.16 -16.43 -5.27
CA ILE A 214 -0.93 -15.88 -5.83
C ILE A 214 -0.11 -16.98 -6.47
N LYS A 215 0.09 -16.88 -7.78
CA LYS A 215 0.99 -17.71 -8.57
C LYS A 215 2.16 -16.87 -9.03
N SER A 216 3.13 -16.69 -8.12
CA SER A 216 4.42 -16.08 -8.40
C SER A 216 5.53 -16.84 -7.67
N HIS A 217 6.49 -17.35 -8.42
CA HIS A 217 7.65 -18.05 -7.87
C HIS A 217 8.77 -17.08 -7.47
N MET A 218 8.75 -15.83 -7.95
CA MET A 218 9.74 -14.79 -7.62
C MET A 218 9.32 -13.92 -6.42
N LEU A 219 8.14 -14.17 -5.83
CA LEU A 219 7.61 -13.34 -4.75
C LEU A 219 8.50 -13.44 -3.51
N SER A 220 9.17 -12.35 -3.18
CA SER A 220 10.08 -12.24 -2.03
C SER A 220 9.54 -11.32 -0.94
N LYS A 221 8.66 -10.36 -1.29
CA LYS A 221 8.08 -9.40 -0.36
C LYS A 221 6.55 -9.43 -0.39
N PHE A 222 5.95 -9.62 0.78
CA PHE A 222 4.50 -9.58 0.95
C PHE A 222 4.12 -8.59 2.05
N ILE A 223 3.24 -7.64 1.72
CA ILE A 223 2.70 -6.65 2.66
C ILE A 223 1.19 -6.84 2.71
N TYR A 224 0.68 -7.03 3.91
CA TYR A 224 -0.74 -7.12 4.19
C TYR A 224 -1.15 -6.06 5.19
N ARG A 225 -2.16 -5.25 4.84
CA ARG A 225 -2.80 -4.30 5.76
C ARG A 225 -4.29 -4.59 5.80
N GLY A 226 -4.82 -4.94 6.97
CA GLY A 226 -6.24 -5.24 7.09
C GLY A 226 -6.58 -6.01 8.36
N ALA A 227 -7.88 -6.11 8.63
CA ALA A 227 -8.36 -6.58 9.92
C ALA A 227 -8.40 -8.10 10.09
N ARG A 228 -8.51 -8.90 9.03
CA ARG A 228 -8.62 -10.38 9.06
C ARG A 228 -7.95 -10.99 7.87
N PHE A 229 -7.68 -12.30 7.83
CA PHE A 229 -7.38 -12.95 6.55
C PHE A 229 -8.66 -13.48 5.90
N SER A 230 -8.67 -13.60 4.57
CA SER A 230 -9.67 -14.47 3.94
C SER A 230 -9.19 -15.92 4.09
N LYS A 231 -10.12 -16.85 4.40
CA LYS A 231 -9.84 -18.29 4.54
C LYS A 231 -8.95 -18.90 3.43
N PRO A 232 -8.99 -18.44 2.16
CA PRO A 232 -8.12 -18.97 1.11
C PRO A 232 -6.74 -18.32 0.97
N ILE A 233 -6.41 -17.22 1.69
CA ILE A 233 -5.08 -16.58 1.52
C ILE A 233 -3.96 -17.57 1.88
N GLY A 234 -4.15 -18.41 2.91
CA GLY A 234 -3.12 -19.34 3.39
C GLY A 234 -1.74 -18.69 3.50
N PHE A 235 -0.68 -19.49 3.50
CA PHE A 235 0.68 -19.01 3.23
C PHE A 235 1.36 -19.86 2.14
N PHE A 236 0.64 -20.83 1.56
CA PHE A 236 1.14 -21.74 0.51
C PHE A 236 1.65 -21.03 -0.75
N GLY A 237 1.09 -19.86 -1.10
CA GLY A 237 1.56 -19.02 -2.21
C GLY A 237 2.82 -18.20 -1.89
N LEU A 238 3.30 -18.24 -0.65
CA LEU A 238 4.33 -17.35 -0.10
C LEU A 238 5.65 -18.09 0.22
N LYS A 239 5.86 -19.29 -0.32
CA LYS A 239 7.02 -20.16 -0.05
C LYS A 239 8.39 -19.51 -0.27
N ASN A 240 8.47 -18.54 -1.17
CA ASN A 240 9.72 -17.82 -1.48
C ASN A 240 9.84 -16.45 -0.80
N VAL A 241 8.86 -16.06 0.01
CA VAL A 241 8.85 -14.78 0.71
C VAL A 241 9.96 -14.75 1.75
N THR A 242 10.81 -13.74 1.67
CA THR A 242 11.85 -13.43 2.65
C THR A 242 11.47 -12.27 3.55
N THR A 243 10.48 -11.46 3.15
CA THR A 243 10.01 -10.29 3.91
C THR A 243 8.51 -10.25 4.00
N ILE A 244 7.97 -10.27 5.21
CA ILE A 244 6.54 -10.08 5.48
C ILE A 244 6.28 -8.88 6.37
N VAL A 245 5.24 -8.12 6.03
CA VAL A 245 4.68 -7.06 6.88
C VAL A 245 3.20 -7.33 7.03
N LEU A 246 2.74 -7.50 8.27
CA LEU A 246 1.32 -7.58 8.62
C LEU A 246 0.96 -6.36 9.46
N ASP A 247 -0.05 -5.61 9.04
CA ASP A 247 -0.49 -4.38 9.71
C ASP A 247 -2.01 -4.38 9.96
N GLY A 248 -2.43 -4.11 11.19
CA GLY A 248 -3.83 -3.87 11.54
C GLY A 248 -4.70 -5.11 11.73
N LEU A 249 -4.10 -6.31 11.87
CA LEU A 249 -4.85 -7.55 12.07
C LEU A 249 -5.59 -7.54 13.40
N THR A 250 -6.92 -7.64 13.36
CA THR A 250 -7.80 -7.80 14.52
C THR A 250 -8.04 -9.28 14.88
N GLU A 251 -7.90 -10.17 13.90
CA GLU A 251 -7.86 -11.61 14.14
C GLU A 251 -6.63 -11.95 14.98
N ASN A 252 -6.80 -12.83 15.96
CA ASN A 252 -5.71 -13.20 16.86
C ASN A 252 -4.59 -13.86 16.05
N LEU A 253 -3.47 -13.15 15.94
CA LEU A 253 -2.29 -13.58 15.22
C LEU A 253 -1.61 -14.75 15.97
N SER A 254 -1.77 -14.82 17.29
CA SER A 254 -1.25 -15.94 18.09
C SER A 254 -1.97 -17.27 17.80
N GLY A 255 -1.22 -18.37 17.84
CA GLY A 255 -1.71 -19.71 17.51
C GLY A 255 -1.53 -20.07 16.03
N ASN A 256 -2.61 -20.48 15.36
CA ASN A 256 -2.53 -21.09 14.02
C ASN A 256 -1.96 -20.18 12.94
N ILE A 257 -2.21 -18.86 13.01
CA ILE A 257 -1.77 -17.95 11.94
C ILE A 257 -0.24 -17.83 11.94
N LEU A 258 0.39 -17.56 13.09
CA LEU A 258 1.85 -17.54 13.21
C LEU A 258 2.47 -18.90 12.89
N ASN A 259 1.88 -19.99 13.41
CA ASN A 259 2.37 -21.35 13.12
C ASN A 259 2.38 -21.63 11.61
N ASN A 260 1.27 -21.33 10.92
CA ASN A 260 1.16 -21.52 9.48
C ASN A 260 2.10 -20.58 8.70
N LEU A 261 2.29 -19.34 9.17
CA LEU A 261 3.20 -18.40 8.56
C LEU A 261 4.63 -18.95 8.55
N PHE A 262 5.14 -19.37 9.72
CA PHE A 262 6.51 -19.87 9.83
C PHE A 262 6.68 -21.28 9.26
N SER A 263 5.63 -22.10 9.17
CA SER A 263 5.69 -23.41 8.49
C SER A 263 5.75 -23.27 6.97
N ASP A 264 4.96 -22.36 6.40
CA ASP A 264 4.81 -22.24 4.95
C ASP A 264 5.86 -21.30 4.33
N CYS A 265 6.27 -20.26 5.07
CA CYS A 265 7.27 -19.28 4.65
C CYS A 265 8.67 -19.63 5.20
N PHE A 266 9.19 -20.82 4.88
CA PHE A 266 10.47 -21.31 5.42
C PHE A 266 11.72 -20.50 5.02
N LYS A 267 11.59 -19.54 4.07
CA LYS A 267 12.65 -18.59 3.68
C LYS A 267 12.54 -17.23 4.37
N LEU A 268 11.61 -17.06 5.31
CA LEU A 268 11.34 -15.77 5.94
C LEU A 268 12.53 -15.29 6.77
N GLU A 269 13.11 -14.15 6.35
CA GLU A 269 14.25 -13.50 7.03
C GLU A 269 13.81 -12.24 7.81
N ASN A 270 12.77 -11.55 7.32
CA ASN A 270 12.27 -10.30 7.89
C ASN A 270 10.78 -10.41 8.18
N ALA A 271 10.38 -10.24 9.43
CA ALA A 271 8.99 -10.20 9.83
C ALA A 271 8.66 -8.93 10.60
N THR A 272 7.63 -8.22 10.16
CA THR A 272 7.07 -7.06 10.87
C THR A 272 5.60 -7.30 11.15
N PHE A 273 5.24 -7.29 12.42
CA PHE A 273 3.85 -7.31 12.89
C PHE A 273 3.56 -5.95 13.50
N LYS A 274 2.56 -5.25 12.97
CA LYS A 274 2.19 -3.90 13.40
C LYS A 274 0.70 -3.83 13.69
N ASN A 275 0.30 -3.18 14.78
CA ASN A 275 -1.12 -3.02 15.14
C ASN A 275 -1.91 -4.37 15.12
N CYS A 276 -1.23 -5.47 15.45
CA CYS A 276 -1.83 -6.81 15.38
C CYS A 276 -2.36 -7.27 16.73
N CYS A 277 -3.45 -8.00 16.71
CA CYS A 277 -4.07 -8.63 17.85
C CYS A 277 -3.25 -9.86 18.27
N LEU A 278 -2.55 -9.75 19.40
CA LEU A 278 -1.92 -10.88 20.10
C LEU A 278 -2.67 -11.04 21.41
N THR A 279 -3.35 -12.17 21.62
CA THR A 279 -4.17 -12.36 22.84
C THR A 279 -3.81 -13.53 23.72
N SER A 280 -3.01 -14.48 23.23
CA SER A 280 -2.47 -15.57 24.04
C SER A 280 -0.95 -15.55 23.98
N SER A 281 -0.33 -16.32 24.88
CA SER A 281 1.11 -16.56 24.84
C SER A 281 1.54 -16.91 23.42
N THR A 282 2.59 -16.23 22.95
CA THR A 282 3.00 -16.27 21.55
C THR A 282 4.39 -16.82 21.45
N ASP A 283 4.53 -17.96 20.78
CA ASP A 283 5.83 -18.57 20.51
C ASP A 283 6.21 -18.33 19.05
N ILE A 284 7.41 -17.80 18.83
CA ILE A 284 7.98 -17.55 17.51
C ILE A 284 9.26 -18.36 17.40
N THR A 285 9.22 -19.43 16.62
CA THR A 285 10.38 -20.28 16.35
C THR A 285 10.79 -20.17 14.89
N SER A 286 12.04 -19.76 14.62
CA SER A 286 12.56 -19.71 13.25
C SER A 286 14.07 -19.85 13.16
N GLN A 287 14.51 -20.69 12.23
CA GLN A 287 15.94 -20.88 11.93
C GLN A 287 16.47 -19.89 10.89
N LYS A 288 15.61 -19.11 10.22
CA LYS A 288 16.00 -18.20 9.14
C LYS A 288 15.75 -16.73 9.46
N LEU A 289 14.91 -16.45 10.44
CA LEU A 289 14.56 -15.09 10.82
C LEU A 289 15.81 -14.33 11.29
N ARG A 290 16.03 -13.16 10.69
CA ARG A 290 17.14 -12.23 10.96
C ARG A 290 16.67 -10.93 11.57
N HIS A 291 15.47 -10.48 11.19
CA HIS A 291 14.91 -9.22 11.64
C HIS A 291 13.45 -9.43 12.04
N LEU A 292 13.11 -9.05 13.28
CA LEU A 292 11.74 -9.14 13.81
C LEU A 292 11.34 -7.80 14.41
N SER A 293 10.19 -7.27 13.98
CA SER A 293 9.55 -6.12 14.61
C SER A 293 8.14 -6.51 15.07
N ILE A 294 7.84 -6.25 16.35
CA ILE A 294 6.50 -6.38 16.95
C ILE A 294 6.12 -5.00 17.47
N ILE A 295 5.22 -4.31 16.77
CA ILE A 295 4.95 -2.89 16.98
C ILE A 295 3.47 -2.68 17.27
N ASP A 296 3.19 -2.12 18.44
CA ASP A 296 1.85 -1.78 18.92
C ASP A 296 0.89 -2.98 18.84
N CYS A 297 1.43 -4.18 19.12
CA CYS A 297 0.67 -5.42 19.17
C CYS A 297 0.15 -5.69 20.58
N GLY A 298 -1.09 -6.20 20.67
CA GLY A 298 -1.79 -6.46 21.93
C GLY A 298 -3.14 -5.72 22.01
N PHE A 299 -4.03 -6.18 22.90
CA PHE A 299 -5.38 -5.63 23.01
C PHE A 299 -5.81 -5.47 24.47
N GLY A 300 -5.40 -4.36 25.10
CA GLY A 300 -5.79 -4.05 26.48
C GLY A 300 -5.43 -5.18 27.46
N GLU A 301 -6.36 -5.57 28.33
CA GLU A 301 -6.20 -6.67 29.30
C GLU A 301 -6.03 -8.05 28.66
N TYR A 302 -6.37 -8.19 27.39
CA TYR A 302 -6.20 -9.43 26.63
C TYR A 302 -4.85 -9.50 25.94
N SER A 303 -3.88 -8.65 26.27
CA SER A 303 -2.53 -8.73 25.69
C SER A 303 -1.81 -10.01 26.12
N PRO A 304 -0.83 -10.52 25.35
CA PRO A 304 -0.22 -11.80 25.66
C PRO A 304 0.55 -11.69 26.99
N TYR A 305 0.37 -12.66 27.88
CA TYR A 305 1.12 -12.70 29.13
C TYR A 305 2.63 -12.86 28.85
N ALA A 306 2.97 -13.76 27.91
CA ALA A 306 4.35 -14.03 27.51
C ALA A 306 4.52 -14.05 25.98
N ILE A 307 5.67 -13.58 25.51
CA ILE A 307 6.14 -13.80 24.13
C ILE A 307 7.48 -14.54 24.20
N THR A 308 7.56 -15.71 23.59
CA THR A 308 8.80 -16.49 23.49
C THR A 308 9.33 -16.40 22.06
N ILE A 309 10.59 -16.02 21.90
CA ILE A 309 11.25 -15.93 20.61
C ILE A 309 12.45 -16.89 20.63
N ASP A 310 12.38 -17.97 19.86
CA ASP A 310 13.50 -18.87 19.59
C ASP A 310 13.95 -18.70 18.14
N ALA A 311 14.94 -17.83 17.95
CA ALA A 311 15.42 -17.46 16.63
C ALA A 311 16.95 -17.33 16.62
N LEU A 312 17.63 -18.46 16.38
CA LEU A 312 19.08 -18.57 16.50
C LEU A 312 19.89 -17.63 15.59
N ASN A 313 19.29 -17.21 14.47
CA ASN A 313 19.89 -16.31 13.49
C ASN A 313 19.37 -14.86 13.55
N LEU A 314 18.57 -14.53 14.58
CA LEU A 314 18.03 -13.19 14.75
C LEU A 314 19.17 -12.19 15.05
N LEU A 315 19.25 -11.13 14.25
CA LEU A 315 20.28 -10.08 14.31
C LEU A 315 19.73 -8.78 14.88
N SER A 316 18.45 -8.48 14.62
CA SER A 316 17.76 -7.34 15.22
C SER A 316 16.36 -7.67 15.70
N PHE A 317 15.99 -7.06 16.82
CA PHE A 317 14.66 -7.14 17.39
C PHE A 317 14.13 -5.75 17.72
N GLU A 318 12.91 -5.46 17.29
CA GLU A 318 12.18 -4.25 17.62
C GLU A 318 10.88 -4.62 18.33
N TYR A 319 10.66 -4.00 19.49
CA TYR A 319 9.44 -4.17 20.26
C TYR A 319 8.86 -2.81 20.69
N SER A 320 7.57 -2.64 20.43
CA SER A 320 6.73 -1.54 20.92
C SER A 320 5.41 -2.18 21.37
N GLY A 321 5.06 -2.11 22.66
CA GLY A 321 3.87 -2.82 23.15
C GLY A 321 3.39 -2.34 24.51
N GLN A 322 2.14 -2.66 24.83
CA GLN A 322 1.41 -2.00 25.94
C GLN A 322 1.43 -2.82 27.24
N ASN A 323 1.22 -4.14 27.17
CA ASN A 323 0.87 -4.97 28.34
C ASN A 323 1.47 -6.38 28.32
N THR A 324 2.49 -6.67 27.48
CA THR A 324 3.18 -7.95 27.56
C THR A 324 4.01 -7.99 28.83
N HIS A 325 3.75 -8.98 29.70
CA HIS A 325 4.37 -9.02 31.02
C HIS A 325 5.80 -9.58 30.92
N ILE A 326 6.00 -10.58 30.07
CA ILE A 326 7.28 -11.25 29.94
C ILE A 326 7.61 -11.48 28.47
N ILE A 327 8.85 -11.19 28.08
CA ILE A 327 9.39 -11.56 26.77
C ILE A 327 10.63 -12.40 27.03
N TYR A 328 10.71 -13.56 26.39
CA TYR A 328 11.88 -14.44 26.43
C TYR A 328 12.50 -14.49 25.04
N VAL A 329 13.81 -14.26 24.94
CA VAL A 329 14.50 -14.23 23.64
C VAL A 329 15.72 -15.15 23.69
N THR A 330 15.65 -16.24 22.94
CA THR A 330 16.75 -17.15 22.64
C THR A 330 17.31 -16.80 21.27
N ALA A 331 18.25 -15.85 21.23
CA ALA A 331 18.87 -15.36 20.00
C ALA A 331 20.36 -15.03 20.23
N PRO A 332 21.27 -16.02 20.17
CA PRO A 332 22.69 -15.82 20.47
C PRO A 332 23.42 -14.86 19.51
N LYS A 333 22.83 -14.57 18.33
CA LYS A 333 23.38 -13.63 17.34
C LYS A 333 22.73 -12.25 17.38
N LEU A 334 21.88 -11.97 18.37
CA LEU A 334 21.16 -10.71 18.46
C LEU A 334 22.13 -9.58 18.81
N LEU A 335 22.23 -8.58 17.93
CA LEU A 335 23.16 -7.45 18.10
C LEU A 335 22.43 -6.12 18.31
N LYS A 336 21.21 -5.98 17.77
CA LYS A 336 20.47 -4.70 17.76
C LYS A 336 19.10 -4.86 18.39
N ILE A 337 18.80 -4.00 19.36
CA ILE A 337 17.49 -3.92 20.00
C ILE A 337 16.96 -2.49 19.93
N PHE A 338 15.74 -2.37 19.42
CA PHE A 338 14.92 -1.18 19.61
C PHE A 338 13.76 -1.50 20.55
N TRP A 339 13.68 -0.79 21.67
CA TRP A 339 12.71 -1.07 22.73
C TRP A 339 11.91 0.19 23.07
N ASN A 340 10.63 0.21 22.69
CA ASN A 340 9.71 1.27 23.05
C ASN A 340 8.78 0.84 24.17
N ALA A 341 9.18 1.16 25.41
CA ALA A 341 8.40 0.96 26.62
C ALA A 341 7.52 2.19 26.96
N ALA A 342 7.58 3.25 26.17
CA ALA A 342 6.85 4.50 26.41
C ALA A 342 5.44 4.51 25.78
N VAL A 343 4.85 3.35 25.48
CA VAL A 343 3.53 3.30 24.84
C VAL A 343 2.38 3.45 25.85
N ARG A 344 2.62 3.28 27.18
CA ARG A 344 1.74 3.71 28.30
C ARG A 344 2.35 3.42 29.70
N GLU A 345 2.00 4.21 30.72
CA GLU A 345 2.60 4.31 32.07
C GLU A 345 2.63 3.03 32.96
N LYS A 346 2.03 1.91 32.52
CA LYS A 346 1.78 0.72 33.37
C LYS A 346 2.68 -0.48 33.06
N ILE A 347 3.83 -0.31 32.43
CA ILE A 347 4.78 -1.43 32.25
C ILE A 347 5.52 -1.68 33.58
N PRO A 348 5.38 -2.86 34.22
CA PRO A 348 6.06 -3.16 35.48
C PRO A 348 7.56 -3.44 35.32
N HIS A 349 8.03 -3.81 34.12
CA HIS A 349 9.41 -4.21 33.85
C HIS A 349 9.95 -3.54 32.57
N PRO A 350 10.46 -2.29 32.63
CA PRO A 350 10.89 -1.56 31.44
C PRO A 350 12.10 -2.19 30.72
N PHE A 351 12.90 -3.00 31.43
CA PHE A 351 14.09 -3.67 30.90
C PHE A 351 13.87 -5.11 30.41
N GLY A 352 12.72 -5.74 30.73
CA GLY A 352 12.27 -7.04 30.23
C GLY A 352 13.39 -8.06 29.88
N PRO A 353 13.45 -8.59 28.64
CA PRO A 353 14.42 -9.59 28.20
C PRO A 353 15.87 -9.09 28.08
N ILE A 354 16.10 -7.77 28.17
CA ILE A 354 17.38 -7.17 27.76
C ILE A 354 18.50 -7.56 28.74
N GLU A 355 18.15 -7.76 30.02
CA GLU A 355 19.11 -8.12 31.08
C GLU A 355 19.80 -9.47 30.86
N SER A 356 19.17 -10.39 30.14
CA SER A 356 19.70 -11.75 29.90
C SER A 356 20.43 -11.92 28.57
N LEU A 357 20.58 -10.85 27.77
CA LEU A 357 21.13 -10.92 26.42
C LEU A 357 22.62 -10.54 26.41
N PRO A 358 23.55 -11.50 26.21
CA PRO A 358 24.97 -11.32 26.52
C PRO A 358 25.79 -10.54 25.48
N HIS A 359 25.25 -10.27 24.29
CA HIS A 359 26.02 -9.80 23.12
C HIS A 359 25.44 -8.57 22.41
N ILE A 360 24.62 -7.77 23.10
CA ILE A 360 23.99 -6.59 22.48
C ILE A 360 25.02 -5.50 22.20
N GLU A 361 25.12 -5.07 20.94
CA GLU A 361 26.00 -3.98 20.51
C GLU A 361 25.28 -2.64 20.43
N ASN A 362 24.00 -2.65 20.03
CA ASN A 362 23.20 -1.43 19.86
C ASN A 362 21.87 -1.57 20.60
N LEU A 363 21.67 -0.76 21.63
CA LEU A 363 20.42 -0.63 22.35
C LEU A 363 19.87 0.78 22.19
N ALA A 364 18.71 0.89 21.56
CA ALA A 364 17.91 2.11 21.51
C ALA A 364 16.64 1.90 22.33
N MET A 365 16.37 2.80 23.27
CA MET A 365 15.26 2.64 24.21
C MET A 365 14.48 3.94 24.38
N ILE A 366 13.15 3.83 24.40
CA ILE A 366 12.23 4.91 24.75
C ILE A 366 11.47 4.49 26.01
N ILE A 367 11.62 5.24 27.10
CA ILE A 367 11.00 5.01 28.41
C ILE A 367 10.37 6.31 28.93
N TYR A 368 9.32 6.17 29.75
CA TYR A 368 8.75 7.31 30.48
C TYR A 368 9.55 7.64 31.74
N PRO A 369 9.64 8.92 32.14
CA PRO A 369 10.26 9.31 33.41
C PRO A 369 9.68 8.58 34.63
N SER A 370 8.37 8.34 34.66
CA SER A 370 7.70 7.61 35.75
C SER A 370 8.13 6.14 35.87
N GLN A 371 8.60 5.52 34.78
CA GLN A 371 9.17 4.17 34.81
C GLN A 371 10.58 4.17 35.42
N VAL A 372 11.34 5.26 35.25
CA VAL A 372 12.65 5.46 35.91
C VAL A 372 12.51 5.57 37.42
N GLU A 373 11.45 6.21 37.92
CA GLU A 373 11.21 6.33 39.36
C GLU A 373 10.89 4.97 40.01
N LYS A 374 10.12 4.12 39.34
CA LYS A 374 9.82 2.75 39.82
C LYS A 374 11.06 1.85 39.86
N LEU A 375 12.04 2.08 38.99
CA LEU A 375 13.30 1.30 38.99
C LEU A 375 14.09 1.49 40.29
N LYS A 376 14.00 2.66 40.92
CA LYS A 376 14.65 2.94 42.22
C LYS A 376 14.02 2.20 43.40
N GLN A 377 12.85 1.58 43.22
CA GLN A 377 12.17 0.81 44.27
C GLN A 377 12.46 -0.69 44.17
N ILE A 378 13.08 -1.14 43.06
CA ILE A 378 13.32 -2.55 42.73
C ILE A 378 14.82 -2.90 42.76
N LEU A 379 15.69 -1.91 42.53
CA LEU A 379 17.13 -1.95 42.83
C LEU A 379 17.39 -1.46 44.25
#